data_AF-C6WBM1-F1
#
_entry.id   AF-C6WBM1-F1
#
_cell.length_a   1.000
_cell.length_b   1.000
_cell.length_c   1.000
_cell.angle_alpha   90.00
_cell.angle_beta   90.00
_cell.angle_gamma   90.00
#
_symmetry.space_group_name_H-M   'P 1'
#
loop_
_entity.id
_entity.type
_entity.pdbx_description
1 polymer ?
#
loop_
_entity_poly.entity_id
_entity_poly.type
_entity_poly.pdbx_seq_one_letter_code
_entity_poly.pdbx_strand_id
1 'polypeptide(L)' 'MRLSYLKALVAGAVAGLTAIGTGLTDNVLTPAEWVAAAVAALGALGVVWAVPNKQKLEG' A
#
# COMPACT_ATOMS: atom_id res chain seq x y z
N MET A 1 -15.82 7.95 8.63
CA MET A 1 -14.57 7.21 8.32
C MET A 1 -13.39 8.07 8.77
N ARG A 2 -12.58 7.64 9.76
CA ARG A 2 -11.41 8.45 10.20
C ARG A 2 -10.37 8.51 9.09
N LEU A 3 -9.70 9.66 8.94
CA LEU A 3 -8.62 9.91 7.95
C LEU A 3 -7.51 8.84 7.97
N SER A 4 -7.31 8.19 9.11
CA SER A 4 -6.35 7.10 9.31
C SER A 4 -6.63 5.87 8.44
N TYR A 5 -7.90 5.48 8.25
CA TYR A 5 -8.26 4.36 7.38
C TYR A 5 -8.03 4.70 5.91
N LEU A 6 -8.32 5.94 5.50
CA LEU A 6 -8.09 6.40 4.14
C LEU A 6 -6.59 6.44 3.81
N LYS A 7 -5.73 6.92 4.72
CA LYS A 7 -4.27 6.92 4.54
C LYS A 7 -3.73 5.51 4.31
N ALA A 8 -4.14 4.56 5.16
CA ALA A 8 -3.72 3.17 5.05
C ALA A 8 -4.19 2.54 3.73
N LEU A 9 -5.47 2.73 3.37
CA LEU A 9 -6.04 2.21 2.12
C LEU A 9 -5.29 2.74 0.89
N VAL A 10 -5.05 4.05 0.84
CA VAL A 10 -4.33 4.68 -0.27
C VAL A 10 -2.89 4.17 -0.35
N ALA A 11 -2.21 4.03 0.79
CA ALA A 11 -0.85 3.48 0.81
C ALA A 11 -0.80 2.03 0.32
N GLY A 12 -1.75 1.20 0.75
CA GLY A 12 -1.89 -0.18 0.27
C GLY A 12 -2.10 -0.26 -1.23
N ALA A 13 -3.02 0.55 -1.76
CA ALA A 13 -3.33 0.60 -3.18
C ALA A 13 -2.10 1.05 -4.00
N VAL A 14 -1.40 2.10 -3.58
CA VAL A 14 -0.20 2.60 -4.26
C VAL A 14 0.91 1.54 -4.24
N ALA A 15 1.15 0.88 -3.10
CA ALA A 15 2.17 -0.16 -2.99
C ALA A 15 1.87 -1.36 -3.90
N GLY A 16 0.62 -1.86 -3.88
CA GLY A 16 0.19 -2.96 -4.74
C GLY A 16 0.27 -2.62 -6.23
N LEU A 17 -0.20 -1.44 -6.63
CA LEU A 17 -0.14 -0.98 -8.02
C LEU A 17 1.30 -0.78 -8.50
N THR A 18 2.19 -0.30 -7.64
CA THR A 18 3.62 -0.15 -7.99
C THR A 18 4.27 -1.50 -8.24
N ALA A 19 3.98 -2.50 -7.39
CA ALA A 19 4.49 -3.87 -7.55
C ALA A 19 3.92 -4.57 -8.80
N ILE A 20 2.68 -4.30 -9.18
CA ILE A 20 2.11 -4.78 -10.45
C ILE A 20 2.77 -4.06 -11.63
N GLY A 21 2.98 -2.75 -11.52
CA GLY A 21 3.62 -1.94 -12.55
C GLY A 21 5.02 -2.41 -12.93
N THR A 22 5.76 -3.00 -11.99
CA THR A 22 7.07 -3.61 -12.29
C THR A 22 6.95 -4.89 -13.12
N GLY A 23 5.92 -5.71 -12.94
CA GLY A 23 5.71 -6.92 -13.76
C GLY A 23 5.15 -6.62 -15.16
N LEU A 24 4.59 -5.42 -15.36
CA LEU A 24 4.13 -4.98 -16.67
C LEU A 24 5.28 -4.70 -17.65
N THR A 25 6.52 -4.52 -17.19
CA THR A 25 7.66 -4.25 -18.08
C THR A 25 7.90 -5.39 -19.05
N ASP A 26 7.65 -6.62 -18.59
CA ASP A 26 7.94 -7.84 -19.32
C ASP A 26 6.64 -8.46 -19.90
N ASN A 27 5.53 -7.73 -19.77
CA ASN A 27 4.18 -8.06 -20.26
C ASN A 27 3.64 -9.43 -19.79
N VAL A 28 4.20 -9.98 -18.72
CA VAL A 28 3.82 -11.26 -18.12
C VAL A 28 3.83 -11.09 -16.62
N LEU A 29 2.67 -11.28 -15.99
CA LEU A 29 2.55 -11.36 -14.54
C LEU A 29 2.56 -12.82 -14.09
N THR A 30 3.66 -13.22 -13.48
CA THR A 30 3.84 -14.54 -12.88
C THR A 30 3.06 -14.66 -11.57
N PRO A 31 2.71 -15.88 -11.12
CA PRO A 31 2.09 -16.08 -9.81
C PRO A 31 2.90 -15.51 -8.65
N ALA A 32 4.23 -15.51 -8.76
CA ALA A 32 5.12 -14.95 -7.74
C ALA A 32 4.96 -13.42 -7.62
N GLU A 33 4.77 -12.71 -8.73
CA GLU A 33 4.57 -11.26 -8.75
C GLU A 33 3.21 -10.87 -8.17
N TRP A 34 2.18 -11.69 -8.39
CA TRP A 34 0.89 -11.50 -7.72
C TRP A 34 0.99 -11.63 -6.19
N VAL A 35 1.74 -12.63 -5.73
CA VAL A 35 2.01 -12.79 -4.29
C VAL A 35 2.81 -11.60 -3.76
N ALA A 36 3.84 -11.17 -4.48
CA ALA A 36 4.64 -10.00 -4.10
C ALA A 36 3.79 -8.72 -4.03
N ALA A 37 2.90 -8.49 -5.00
CA ALA A 37 1.99 -7.34 -4.98
C ALA A 37 0.99 -7.40 -3.81
N ALA A 38 0.45 -8.58 -3.50
CA ALA A 38 -0.43 -8.76 -2.35
C ALA A 38 0.32 -8.50 -1.03
N VAL A 39 1.52 -9.03 -0.87
CA VAL A 39 2.37 -8.80 0.31
C VAL A 39 2.75 -7.32 0.42
N ALA A 40 3.07 -6.64 -0.68
CA ALA A 40 3.37 -5.22 -0.70
C ALA A 40 2.16 -4.38 -0.27
N ALA A 41 0.96 -4.67 -0.81
CA ALA A 41 -0.27 -3.98 -0.46
C ALA A 41 -0.62 -4.19 1.03
N LEU A 42 -0.57 -5.43 1.51
CA LEU A 42 -0.88 -5.77 2.91
C LEU A 42 0.18 -5.23 3.89
N GLY A 43 1.45 -5.28 3.52
CA GLY A 43 2.55 -4.71 4.29
C GLY A 43 2.40 -3.19 4.43
N ALA A 44 2.12 -2.49 3.33
CA ALA A 44 1.86 -1.05 3.37
C ALA A 44 0.60 -0.71 4.19
N LEU A 45 -0.49 -1.47 4.04
CA LEU A 45 -1.70 -1.32 4.87
C LEU A 45 -1.36 -1.44 6.36
N GLY A 46 -0.68 -2.52 6.75
CA GLY A 46 -0.32 -2.79 8.13
C GLY A 46 0.60 -1.74 8.73
N VAL A 47 1.68 -1.38 8.02
CA VAL A 47 2.65 -0.36 8.46
C VAL A 47 1.95 1.00 8.61
N VAL A 48 1.18 1.42 7.61
CA VAL A 48 0.56 2.75 7.61
C VAL A 48 -0.59 2.86 8.59
N TRP A 49 -1.31 1.77 8.85
CA TRP A 49 -2.31 1.70 9.91
C TRP A 49 -1.68 1.75 11.31
N ALA A 50 -0.52 1.09 11.51
CA ALA A 50 0.19 1.08 12.78
C ALA A 50 0.83 2.43 13.14
N VAL A 51 1.18 3.27 12.15
CA VAL A 51 1.82 4.58 12.39
C VAL A 51 0.79 5.63 12.82
N PRO A 52 0.86 6.15 14.06
CA PRO A 52 -0.05 7.20 14.54
C PRO A 52 0.13 8.49 13.73
N ASN A 53 -0.97 9.12 13.32
CA ASN A 53 -0.90 10.44 12.69
C ASN A 53 -0.49 11.49 13.72
N LYS A 54 0.43 12.41 13.36
CA LYS A 54 0.70 13.58 14.18
C LYS A 54 -0.61 14.34 14.39
N GLN A 55 -0.96 14.56 15.65
CA GLN A 55 -2.08 15.44 15.97
C GLN A 55 -1.72 16.83 15.45
N LYS A 56 -2.64 17.44 14.71
CA LYS A 56 -2.49 18.83 14.32
C LYS A 56 -2.41 19.63 15.61
N LEU A 57 -1.26 20.20 15.90
CA LEU A 57 -1.12 21.16 17.00
C LEU A 57 -1.87 22.41 16.53
N GLU A 58 -3.10 22.56 17.00
CA GLU A 58 -3.86 23.78 16.86
C GLU A 58 -3.28 24.75 17.89
N GLY A 59 -2.53 25.74 17.39
CA GLY A 59 -2.00 26.86 18.18
C GLY A 59 -3.00 28.01 18.23
#